data_AF-A0A2V2AXE7-F1
#
_entry.id   AF-A0A2V2AXE7-F1
#
_cell.length_a   1.000
_cell.length_b   1.000
_cell.length_c   1.000
_cell.angle_alpha   90.00
_cell.angle_beta   90.00
_cell.angle_gamma   90.00
#
_symmetry.space_group_name_H-M   'P 1'
#
loop_
_entity.id
_entity.type
_entity.pdbx_description
1 polymer ?
#
loop_
_entity_poly.entity_id
_entity_poly.type
_entity_poly.pdbx_seq_one_letter_code
_entity_poly.pdbx_strand_id
1 'polypeptide(L)'
;MTEQAPLPQPTGLLYENFGTGRHRESSLVRHALGSVHAEELVAGLAGGIGFMYFVFEYAGHPPLLTIVAQAHPDPWVEAALDRLGVPYEVTHSSRPRWDRVRFALDAGRPVFCAVDRSRLPWHGGIPDEMVGAEPYTVVLAGYEGDVLYVEDGASAPHRIAEREFGEAWTGHRKGRHRMLVPTGPAVGAPDIDGAVAATAARLTGPVLGNRFDVNFGFSGMEKLAAQLRDVRTRTGWERRFGSPEAFFAGTRRLHTCLEVEWTAPGATRPLYADFLDLAGRPEAAALFRDSAGNWSRLAELARAAAPDTDAPGRRALFDELAALVDGSLALERRAVALL
;
A
#
# COMPACT_ATOMS: atom_id res chain seq x y z
N MET A 1 -10.21 17.68 -36.72
CA MET A 1 -9.95 16.75 -35.60
C MET A 1 -11.19 15.90 -35.46
N THR A 2 -11.13 14.67 -35.96
CA THR A 2 -12.25 13.73 -35.86
C THR A 2 -12.22 13.15 -34.46
N GLU A 3 -13.19 13.53 -33.65
CA GLU A 3 -13.45 12.93 -32.34
C GLU A 3 -13.78 11.45 -32.60
N GLN A 4 -12.84 10.56 -32.27
CA GLN A 4 -13.08 9.12 -32.38
C GLN A 4 -14.20 8.77 -31.41
N ALA A 5 -15.30 8.23 -31.94
CA ALA A 5 -16.36 7.66 -31.14
C ALA A 5 -15.76 6.64 -30.13
N PRO A 6 -16.21 6.63 -28.87
CA PRO A 6 -15.73 5.66 -27.89
C PRO A 6 -15.92 4.25 -28.45
N LEU A 7 -14.88 3.41 -28.34
CA LEU A 7 -15.00 2.00 -28.69
C LEU A 7 -16.11 1.38 -27.83
N PRO A 8 -16.95 0.48 -28.40
CA PRO A 8 -17.97 -0.21 -27.63
C PRO A 8 -17.31 -0.99 -26.50
N GLN A 9 -17.92 -0.94 -25.32
CA GLN A 9 -17.38 -1.61 -24.14
C GLN A 9 -17.39 -3.13 -24.31
N PRO A 10 -16.42 -3.84 -23.72
CA PRO A 10 -16.42 -5.29 -23.74
C PRO A 10 -17.63 -5.82 -22.95
N THR A 11 -18.41 -6.71 -23.55
CA THR A 11 -19.68 -7.26 -23.01
C THR A 11 -19.54 -7.99 -21.66
N GLY A 12 -18.32 -8.33 -21.26
CA GLY A 12 -18.02 -9.12 -20.06
C GLY A 12 -17.52 -8.33 -18.86
N LEU A 13 -17.48 -6.99 -18.92
CA LEU A 13 -16.95 -6.12 -17.87
C LEU A 13 -18.05 -5.68 -16.89
N LEU A 14 -17.76 -5.68 -15.58
CA LEU A 14 -18.74 -5.37 -14.54
C LEU A 14 -18.92 -3.88 -14.25
N TYR A 15 -17.90 -3.07 -14.53
CA TYR A 15 -17.91 -1.62 -14.28
C TYR A 15 -16.95 -0.89 -15.23
N GLU A 16 -17.11 0.43 -15.33
CA GLU A 16 -16.41 1.26 -16.32
C GLU A 16 -15.32 2.15 -15.72
N ASN A 17 -15.38 2.37 -14.40
CA ASN A 17 -14.43 3.23 -13.71
C ASN A 17 -13.15 2.44 -13.42
N PHE A 18 -12.03 2.92 -13.95
CA PHE A 18 -10.69 2.37 -13.75
C PHE A 18 -9.69 3.50 -13.50
N GLY A 19 -8.46 3.12 -13.19
CA GLY A 19 -7.37 4.03 -12.89
C GLY A 19 -7.01 4.02 -11.42
N THR A 20 -5.85 4.60 -11.12
CA THR A 20 -5.43 4.82 -9.75
C THR A 20 -5.69 6.28 -9.41
N GLY A 21 -6.37 6.51 -8.29
CA GLY A 21 -6.38 7.81 -7.62
C GLY A 21 -5.01 8.08 -7.00
N ARG A 22 -4.98 8.52 -5.74
CA ARG A 22 -3.72 8.66 -4.99
C ARG A 22 -3.23 7.34 -4.42
N HIS A 23 -4.12 6.39 -4.18
CA HIS A 23 -3.83 5.12 -3.54
C HIS A 23 -4.51 3.96 -4.28
N ARG A 24 -3.71 2.96 -4.62
CA ARG A 24 -4.12 1.86 -5.51
C ARG A 24 -5.19 0.99 -4.87
N GLU A 25 -4.95 0.49 -3.66
CA GLU A 25 -5.85 -0.44 -2.99
C GLU A 25 -7.23 0.18 -2.71
N SER A 26 -7.28 1.48 -2.37
CA SER A 26 -8.55 2.20 -2.23
C SER A 26 -9.27 2.33 -3.56
N SER A 27 -8.55 2.58 -4.66
CA SER A 27 -9.15 2.65 -6.00
C SER A 27 -9.79 1.31 -6.37
N LEU A 28 -9.09 0.19 -6.13
CA LEU A 28 -9.63 -1.16 -6.36
C LEU A 28 -10.94 -1.39 -5.59
N VAL A 29 -10.96 -1.06 -4.29
CA VAL A 29 -12.17 -1.23 -3.46
C VAL A 29 -13.30 -0.33 -3.94
N ARG A 30 -13.03 0.93 -4.27
CA ARG A 30 -14.06 1.84 -4.79
C ARG A 30 -14.70 1.31 -6.06
N HIS A 31 -13.89 0.95 -7.05
CA HIS A 31 -14.39 0.52 -8.35
C HIS A 31 -15.18 -0.78 -8.24
N ALA A 32 -14.68 -1.74 -7.45
CA ALA A 32 -15.40 -2.98 -7.15
C ALA A 32 -16.74 -2.78 -6.44
N LEU A 33 -16.93 -1.65 -5.76
CA LEU A 33 -18.18 -1.24 -5.10
C LEU A 33 -19.00 -0.23 -5.92
N GLY A 34 -18.67 -0.04 -7.20
CA GLY A 34 -19.40 0.87 -8.10
C GLY A 34 -19.07 2.35 -7.94
N SER A 35 -17.92 2.68 -7.34
CA SER A 35 -17.39 4.05 -7.16
C SER A 35 -18.29 4.99 -6.35
N VAL A 36 -19.17 4.45 -5.51
CA VAL A 36 -20.11 5.23 -4.69
C VAL A 36 -19.44 5.93 -3.50
N HIS A 37 -18.19 5.58 -3.19
CA HIS A 37 -17.42 6.15 -2.09
C HIS A 37 -16.22 6.96 -2.60
N ALA A 38 -15.92 8.06 -1.88
CA ALA A 38 -14.70 8.84 -2.10
C ALA A 38 -13.45 8.04 -1.70
N GLU A 39 -12.29 8.42 -2.23
CA GLU A 39 -11.06 7.65 -2.03
C GLU A 39 -10.53 7.72 -0.61
N GLU A 40 -10.51 8.93 -0.07
CA GLU A 40 -10.11 9.22 1.30
C GLU A 40 -11.00 8.48 2.32
N LEU A 41 -12.30 8.32 2.04
CA LEU A 41 -13.21 7.56 2.90
C LEU A 41 -12.80 6.08 2.96
N VAL A 42 -12.62 5.45 1.81
CA VAL A 42 -12.24 4.03 1.75
C VAL A 42 -10.87 3.80 2.38
N ALA A 43 -9.89 4.67 2.08
CA ALA A 43 -8.54 4.56 2.63
C ALA A 43 -8.49 4.78 4.15
N GLY A 44 -9.26 5.74 4.68
CA GLY A 44 -9.39 5.97 6.11
C GLY A 44 -10.00 4.78 6.83
N LEU A 45 -11.11 4.23 6.31
CA LEU A 45 -11.81 3.09 6.90
C LEU A 45 -10.99 1.79 6.85
N ALA A 46 -10.14 1.61 5.85
CA ALA A 46 -9.21 0.49 5.78
C ALA A 46 -8.12 0.52 6.88
N GLY A 47 -8.04 1.61 7.65
CA GLY A 47 -7.10 1.78 8.76
C GLY A 47 -6.20 3.00 8.64
N GLY A 48 -6.30 3.75 7.53
CA GLY A 48 -5.58 4.99 7.31
C GLY A 48 -4.05 4.80 7.30
N ILE A 49 -3.35 5.75 7.91
CA ILE A 49 -1.90 5.73 8.00
C ILE A 49 -1.38 4.74 9.04
N GLY A 50 -0.13 4.35 8.86
CA GLY A 50 0.66 3.62 9.82
C GLY A 50 2.13 3.92 9.62
N PHE A 51 2.97 3.20 10.34
CA PHE A 51 4.39 3.20 10.09
C PHE A 51 4.95 1.85 10.51
N MET A 52 5.63 1.16 9.60
CA MET A 52 6.43 -0.02 9.90
C MET A 52 7.83 0.24 9.34
N TYR A 53 8.89 -0.03 10.09
CA TYR A 53 10.27 0.13 9.63
C TYR A 53 11.13 -1.09 9.93
N PHE A 54 11.64 -1.72 8.87
CA PHE A 54 12.60 -2.82 8.95
C PHE A 54 13.76 -2.63 7.98
N VAL A 55 14.91 -3.21 8.34
CA VAL A 55 16.03 -3.44 7.41
C VAL A 55 16.42 -4.90 7.54
N PHE A 56 16.26 -5.65 6.45
CA PHE A 56 16.61 -7.06 6.38
C PHE A 56 17.97 -7.23 5.68
N GLU A 57 18.81 -8.10 6.21
CA GLU A 57 20.15 -8.36 5.68
C GLU A 57 20.22 -9.83 5.27
N TYR A 58 20.34 -10.07 3.96
CA TYR A 58 20.46 -11.41 3.38
C TYR A 58 21.82 -11.54 2.69
N ALA A 59 22.44 -12.72 2.79
CA ALA A 59 23.71 -12.96 2.12
C ALA A 59 23.56 -12.76 0.60
N GLY A 60 24.52 -12.06 -0.02
CA GLY A 60 24.54 -11.79 -1.46
C GLY A 60 23.57 -10.70 -1.93
N HIS A 61 22.89 -10.00 -1.04
CA HIS A 61 21.95 -8.92 -1.39
C HIS A 61 22.29 -7.64 -0.62
N PRO A 62 22.12 -6.45 -1.23
CA PRO A 62 22.13 -5.20 -0.48
C PRO A 62 21.07 -5.23 0.66
N PRO A 63 21.28 -4.53 1.78
CA PRO A 63 20.27 -4.48 2.84
C PRO A 63 18.92 -4.00 2.31
N LEU A 64 17.88 -4.76 2.58
CA LEU A 64 16.53 -4.50 2.11
C LEU A 64 15.79 -3.66 3.14
N LEU A 65 15.68 -2.37 2.86
CA LEU A 65 14.83 -1.44 3.60
C LEU A 65 13.35 -1.70 3.28
N THR A 66 12.51 -1.72 4.31
CA THR A 66 11.06 -1.77 4.15
C THR A 66 10.44 -0.73 5.06
N ILE A 67 9.70 0.20 4.46
CA ILE A 67 8.74 1.04 5.17
C ILE A 67 7.35 0.76 4.62
N VAL A 68 6.37 0.61 5.50
CA VAL A 68 4.95 0.61 5.14
C VAL A 68 4.28 1.75 5.90
N ALA A 69 3.81 2.74 5.15
CA ALA A 69 3.28 3.99 5.69
C ALA A 69 1.75 4.01 5.85
N GLN A 70 1.11 2.84 5.73
CA GLN A 70 -0.31 2.61 5.95
C GLN A 70 -0.55 1.57 7.05
N ALA A 71 -1.81 1.33 7.38
CA ALA A 71 -2.19 0.24 8.27
C ALA A 71 -1.61 -1.12 7.80
N HIS A 72 -0.90 -1.79 8.70
CA HIS A 72 -0.26 -3.09 8.49
C HIS A 72 -0.12 -3.79 9.86
N PRO A 73 -0.25 -5.13 9.98
CA PRO A 73 -0.36 -6.14 8.92
C PRO A 73 -1.78 -6.57 8.55
N ASP A 74 -2.81 -5.90 9.08
CA ASP A 74 -4.20 -6.33 8.88
C ASP A 74 -4.60 -6.36 7.40
N PRO A 75 -5.44 -7.33 6.97
CA PRO A 75 -5.92 -7.40 5.60
C PRO A 75 -6.71 -6.14 5.19
N TRP A 76 -6.13 -5.37 4.29
CA TRP A 76 -6.59 -4.01 3.96
C TRP A 76 -8.02 -3.99 3.40
N VAL A 77 -8.35 -4.93 2.49
CA VAL A 77 -9.67 -4.99 1.84
C VAL A 77 -10.75 -5.35 2.85
N GLU A 78 -10.56 -6.38 3.67
CA GLU A 78 -11.49 -6.72 4.75
C GLU A 78 -11.71 -5.57 5.71
N ALA A 79 -10.65 -4.90 6.16
CA ALA A 79 -10.76 -3.77 7.06
C ALA A 79 -11.62 -2.63 6.47
N ALA A 80 -11.50 -2.37 5.17
CA ALA A 80 -12.34 -1.41 4.47
C ALA A 80 -13.80 -1.87 4.41
N LEU A 81 -14.05 -3.12 4.01
CA LEU A 81 -15.39 -3.67 3.84
C LEU A 81 -16.14 -3.80 5.17
N ASP A 82 -15.48 -4.27 6.22
CA ASP A 82 -16.04 -4.38 7.57
C ASP A 82 -16.55 -3.01 8.06
N ARG A 83 -15.71 -1.97 7.94
CA ARG A 83 -16.07 -0.61 8.38
C ARG A 83 -17.03 0.12 7.45
N LEU A 84 -17.11 -0.29 6.18
CA LEU A 84 -18.16 0.15 5.25
C LEU A 84 -19.49 -0.60 5.48
N GLY A 85 -19.49 -1.68 6.26
CA GLY A 85 -20.66 -2.55 6.43
C GLY A 85 -21.00 -3.36 5.18
N VAL A 86 -20.04 -3.59 4.28
CA VAL A 86 -20.25 -4.38 3.05
C VAL A 86 -20.03 -5.86 3.37
N PRO A 87 -21.04 -6.73 3.22
CA PRO A 87 -20.86 -8.16 3.48
C PRO A 87 -19.99 -8.78 2.39
N TYR A 88 -19.07 -9.66 2.77
CA TYR A 88 -18.19 -10.37 1.83
C TYR A 88 -17.97 -11.82 2.23
N GLU A 89 -17.56 -12.63 1.26
CA GLU A 89 -17.10 -14.00 1.46
C GLU A 89 -15.61 -14.10 1.14
N VAL A 90 -14.86 -14.79 2.01
CA VAL A 90 -13.45 -15.15 1.77
C VAL A 90 -13.35 -16.65 1.61
N THR A 91 -12.75 -17.11 0.51
CA THR A 91 -12.49 -18.53 0.28
C THR A 91 -11.03 -18.77 -0.08
N HIS A 92 -10.56 -19.97 0.20
CA HIS A 92 -9.22 -20.45 -0.14
C HIS A 92 -9.32 -21.81 -0.82
N SER A 93 -8.34 -22.13 -1.66
CA SER A 93 -8.26 -23.41 -2.35
C SER A 93 -6.82 -23.86 -2.63
N SER A 94 -6.64 -25.17 -2.85
CA SER A 94 -5.34 -25.73 -3.22
C SER A 94 -4.95 -25.46 -4.68
N ARG A 95 -5.91 -25.05 -5.52
CA ARG A 95 -5.74 -24.73 -6.95
C ARG A 95 -6.71 -23.61 -7.36
N PRO A 96 -6.50 -22.91 -8.49
CA PRO A 96 -7.49 -21.95 -9.02
C PRO A 96 -8.87 -22.61 -9.19
N ARG A 97 -9.92 -21.90 -8.76
CA ARG A 97 -11.33 -22.36 -8.82
C ARG A 97 -12.13 -21.46 -9.74
N TRP A 98 -11.89 -21.63 -11.05
CA TRP A 98 -12.53 -20.83 -12.09
C TRP A 98 -14.05 -20.97 -12.13
N ASP A 99 -14.58 -22.13 -11.72
CA ASP A 99 -16.01 -22.34 -11.49
C ASP A 99 -16.59 -21.31 -10.51
N ARG A 100 -15.87 -21.01 -9.42
CA ARG A 100 -16.29 -20.03 -8.41
C ARG A 100 -16.06 -18.59 -8.86
N VAL A 101 -14.96 -18.34 -9.57
CA VAL A 101 -14.66 -17.01 -10.14
C VAL A 101 -15.77 -16.61 -11.11
N ARG A 102 -16.07 -17.47 -12.10
CA ARG A 102 -17.11 -17.21 -13.10
C ARG A 102 -18.49 -17.08 -12.45
N PHE A 103 -18.83 -17.94 -11.50
CA PHE A 103 -20.08 -17.81 -10.74
C PHE A 103 -20.22 -16.46 -10.01
N ALA A 104 -19.14 -15.93 -9.43
CA ALA A 104 -19.16 -14.61 -8.81
C ALA A 104 -19.33 -13.49 -9.86
N LEU A 105 -18.55 -13.54 -10.95
CA LEU A 105 -18.60 -12.55 -12.02
C LEU A 105 -19.96 -12.56 -12.75
N ASP A 106 -20.53 -13.72 -13.04
CA ASP A 106 -21.87 -13.88 -13.63
C ASP A 106 -22.98 -13.30 -12.74
N ALA A 107 -22.77 -13.31 -11.42
CA ALA A 107 -23.65 -12.68 -10.45
C ALA A 107 -23.40 -11.16 -10.30
N GLY A 108 -22.57 -10.56 -11.15
CA GLY A 108 -22.22 -9.14 -11.11
C GLY A 108 -21.25 -8.77 -9.98
N ARG A 109 -20.54 -9.75 -9.39
CA ARG A 109 -19.69 -9.53 -8.22
C ARG A 109 -18.21 -9.62 -8.59
N PRO A 110 -17.44 -8.52 -8.52
CA PRO A 110 -16.00 -8.56 -8.77
C PRO A 110 -15.27 -9.39 -7.71
N VAL A 111 -14.12 -9.93 -8.09
CA VAL A 111 -13.36 -10.86 -7.25
C VAL A 111 -11.98 -10.29 -6.94
N PHE A 112 -11.69 -10.08 -5.66
CA PHE A 112 -10.35 -9.74 -5.19
C PHE A 112 -9.50 -11.01 -5.07
N CYS A 113 -8.31 -10.99 -5.67
CA CYS A 113 -7.35 -12.08 -5.61
C CYS A 113 -6.00 -11.58 -5.09
N ALA A 114 -5.34 -12.37 -4.25
CA ALA A 114 -3.94 -12.14 -3.90
C ALA A 114 -3.03 -13.00 -4.81
N VAL A 115 -2.18 -12.36 -5.59
CA VAL A 115 -1.34 -12.99 -6.63
C VAL A 115 0.14 -12.67 -6.43
N ASP A 116 1.01 -13.37 -7.17
CA ASP A 116 2.42 -13.02 -7.32
C ASP A 116 2.55 -11.92 -8.39
N ARG A 117 2.89 -10.71 -7.95
CA ARG A 117 3.04 -9.54 -8.82
C ARG A 117 4.06 -9.76 -9.94
N SER A 118 5.15 -10.49 -9.67
CA SER A 118 6.24 -10.70 -10.62
C SER A 118 5.83 -11.55 -11.83
N ARG A 119 4.71 -12.26 -11.73
CA ARG A 119 4.15 -13.12 -12.78
C ARG A 119 3.07 -12.44 -13.62
N LEU A 120 2.71 -11.20 -13.29
CA LEU A 120 1.76 -10.42 -14.08
C LEU A 120 2.51 -9.74 -15.26
N PRO A 121 2.06 -9.92 -16.52
CA PRO A 121 2.84 -9.52 -17.70
C PRO A 121 3.20 -8.03 -17.78
N TRP A 122 2.35 -7.16 -17.25
CA TRP A 122 2.52 -5.72 -17.31
C TRP A 122 3.47 -5.15 -16.23
N HIS A 123 3.90 -5.95 -15.25
CA HIS A 123 4.92 -5.53 -14.28
C HIS A 123 6.36 -5.79 -14.76
N GLY A 124 6.53 -6.43 -15.93
CA GLY A 124 7.79 -6.48 -16.68
C GLY A 124 8.97 -7.17 -15.98
N GLY A 125 8.70 -7.97 -14.93
CA GLY A 125 9.72 -8.64 -14.10
C GLY A 125 9.98 -10.09 -14.50
N ILE A 126 11.16 -10.59 -14.16
CA ILE A 126 11.42 -12.03 -14.08
C ILE A 126 10.76 -12.53 -12.79
N PRO A 127 10.10 -13.71 -12.79
CA PRO A 127 9.51 -14.26 -11.58
C PRO A 127 10.52 -14.29 -10.42
N ASP A 128 10.14 -13.70 -9.30
CA ASP A 128 10.99 -13.51 -8.13
C ASP A 128 10.29 -14.11 -6.90
N GLU A 129 10.95 -15.06 -6.23
CA GLU A 129 10.35 -15.77 -5.09
C GLU A 129 10.13 -14.88 -3.87
N MET A 130 10.95 -13.84 -3.67
CA MET A 130 10.76 -12.88 -2.59
C MET A 130 9.55 -11.99 -2.86
N VAL A 131 9.38 -11.52 -4.11
CA VAL A 131 8.20 -10.77 -4.53
C VAL A 131 6.93 -11.62 -4.44
N GLY A 132 6.99 -12.88 -4.90
CA GLY A 132 5.86 -13.81 -4.84
C GLY A 132 5.44 -14.22 -3.43
N ALA A 133 6.31 -14.01 -2.43
CA ALA A 133 5.98 -14.26 -1.02
C ALA A 133 5.04 -13.20 -0.43
N GLU A 134 5.01 -11.98 -1.00
CA GLU A 134 4.14 -10.90 -0.57
C GLU A 134 2.77 -10.97 -1.29
N PRO A 135 1.65 -10.75 -0.57
CA PRO A 135 0.34 -10.76 -1.19
C PRO A 135 0.13 -9.50 -2.04
N TYR A 136 -0.04 -9.65 -3.35
CA TYR A 136 -0.40 -8.53 -4.23
C TYR A 136 -1.87 -8.62 -4.64
N THR A 137 -2.69 -7.66 -4.17
CA THR A 137 -4.15 -7.69 -4.38
C THR A 137 -4.49 -7.11 -5.75
N VAL A 138 -5.23 -7.82 -6.58
CA VAL A 138 -5.84 -7.35 -7.85
C VAL A 138 -7.34 -7.66 -7.86
N VAL A 139 -8.11 -7.05 -8.76
CA VAL A 139 -9.54 -7.34 -8.94
C VAL A 139 -9.80 -7.95 -10.31
N LEU A 140 -10.49 -9.09 -10.35
CA LEU A 140 -11.12 -9.58 -11.57
C LEU A 140 -12.42 -8.79 -11.77
N ALA A 141 -12.43 -7.93 -12.77
CA ALA A 141 -13.52 -7.02 -13.10
C ALA A 141 -14.49 -7.61 -14.14
N GLY A 142 -14.20 -8.80 -14.65
CA GLY A 142 -15.02 -9.43 -15.70
C GLY A 142 -14.24 -10.48 -16.48
N TYR A 143 -14.92 -11.09 -17.47
CA TYR A 143 -14.28 -12.01 -18.40
C TYR A 143 -15.03 -12.13 -19.73
N GLU A 144 -14.34 -12.54 -20.78
CA GLU A 144 -14.90 -12.91 -22.09
C GLU A 144 -14.23 -14.19 -22.59
N GLY A 145 -14.99 -15.29 -22.68
CA GLY A 145 -14.42 -16.60 -23.00
C GLY A 145 -13.38 -17.02 -21.95
N ASP A 146 -12.13 -17.21 -22.38
CA ASP A 146 -10.99 -17.53 -21.49
C ASP A 146 -10.07 -16.32 -21.23
N VAL A 147 -10.53 -15.11 -21.55
CA VAL A 147 -9.82 -13.85 -21.28
C VAL A 147 -10.43 -13.18 -20.06
N LEU A 148 -9.61 -12.90 -19.05
CA LEU A 148 -9.98 -12.16 -17.86
C LEU A 148 -9.70 -10.67 -18.05
N TYR A 149 -10.57 -9.83 -17.47
CA TYR A 149 -10.32 -8.39 -17.28
C TYR A 149 -9.85 -8.17 -15.84
N VAL A 150 -8.61 -7.71 -15.69
CA VAL A 150 -7.95 -7.51 -14.40
C VAL A 150 -7.73 -6.03 -14.16
N GLU A 151 -8.28 -5.52 -13.06
CA GLU A 151 -7.94 -4.21 -12.57
C GLU A 151 -6.68 -4.27 -11.72
N ASP A 152 -5.70 -3.47 -12.12
CA ASP A 152 -4.41 -3.31 -11.43
C ASP A 152 -3.91 -1.86 -11.55
N GLY A 153 -4.82 -0.89 -11.37
CA GLY A 153 -4.49 0.53 -11.29
C GLY A 153 -4.28 1.27 -12.62
N ALA A 154 -4.29 0.58 -13.76
CA ALA A 154 -4.31 1.22 -15.08
C ALA A 154 -5.67 1.88 -15.38
N SER A 155 -5.70 2.85 -16.31
CA SER A 155 -6.92 3.57 -16.71
C SER A 155 -7.92 2.71 -17.50
N ALA A 156 -7.58 1.46 -17.78
CA ALA A 156 -8.42 0.42 -18.37
C ALA A 156 -7.95 -0.93 -17.82
N PRO A 157 -8.83 -1.95 -17.74
CA PRO A 157 -8.44 -3.25 -17.22
C PRO A 157 -7.44 -3.93 -18.16
N HIS A 158 -6.47 -4.63 -17.56
CA HIS A 158 -5.58 -5.51 -18.30
C HIS A 158 -6.33 -6.74 -18.78
N ARG A 159 -5.98 -7.22 -19.98
CA ARG A 159 -6.49 -8.48 -20.51
C ARG A 159 -5.44 -9.55 -20.33
N ILE A 160 -5.83 -10.70 -19.80
CA ILE A 160 -4.92 -11.82 -19.56
C ILE A 160 -5.66 -13.15 -19.77
N ALA A 161 -4.97 -14.17 -20.28
CA ALA A 161 -5.56 -15.49 -20.38
C ALA A 161 -5.77 -16.10 -18.98
N GLU A 162 -6.87 -16.82 -18.80
CA GLU A 162 -7.19 -17.51 -17.54
C GLU A 162 -6.02 -18.36 -17.02
N ARG A 163 -5.38 -19.11 -17.92
CA ARG A 163 -4.20 -19.92 -17.59
C ARG A 163 -3.05 -19.10 -17.01
N GLU A 164 -2.73 -17.98 -17.65
CA GLU A 164 -1.59 -17.13 -17.28
C GLU A 164 -1.85 -16.42 -15.95
N PHE A 165 -3.07 -15.93 -15.72
CA PHE A 165 -3.46 -15.44 -14.39
C PHE A 165 -3.39 -16.54 -13.34
N GLY A 166 -3.80 -17.77 -13.68
CA GLY A 166 -3.69 -18.93 -12.80
C GLY A 166 -2.26 -19.21 -12.36
N GLU A 167 -1.26 -18.96 -13.22
CA GLU A 167 0.16 -19.07 -12.89
C GLU A 167 0.60 -17.99 -11.90
N ALA A 168 0.15 -16.73 -12.07
CA ALA A 168 0.39 -15.65 -11.11
C ALA A 168 -0.29 -15.92 -9.75
N TRP A 169 -1.53 -16.41 -9.78
CA TRP A 169 -2.27 -16.74 -8.57
C TRP A 169 -1.66 -17.92 -7.80
N THR A 170 -1.18 -18.94 -8.52
CA THR A 170 -0.45 -20.08 -7.95
C THR A 170 0.92 -19.67 -7.39
N GLY A 171 1.57 -18.69 -8.02
CA GLY A 171 2.86 -18.15 -7.58
C GLY A 171 2.85 -17.68 -6.13
N HIS A 172 1.75 -17.04 -5.71
CA HIS A 172 1.57 -16.62 -4.32
C HIS A 172 1.06 -17.77 -3.42
N ARG A 173 1.95 -18.72 -3.12
CA ARG A 173 1.63 -19.98 -2.41
C ARG A 173 0.96 -19.75 -1.05
N LYS A 174 1.41 -18.75 -0.28
CA LYS A 174 0.88 -18.45 1.06
C LYS A 174 -0.59 -18.04 1.02
N GLY A 175 -1.01 -17.34 -0.04
CA GLY A 175 -2.38 -16.91 -0.22
C GLY A 175 -3.34 -18.03 -0.60
N ARG A 176 -2.87 -19.24 -0.95
CA ARG A 176 -3.74 -20.42 -1.17
C ARG A 176 -4.95 -20.11 -2.06
N HIS A 177 -4.69 -19.46 -3.18
CA HIS A 177 -5.70 -18.99 -4.13
C HIS A 177 -6.86 -18.24 -3.45
N ARG A 178 -6.53 -17.34 -2.51
CA ARG A 178 -7.50 -16.55 -1.77
C ARG A 178 -8.36 -15.74 -2.73
N MET A 179 -9.67 -15.86 -2.57
CA MET A 179 -10.69 -15.02 -3.20
C MET A 179 -11.44 -14.28 -2.12
N LEU A 180 -11.66 -12.98 -2.31
CA LEU A 180 -12.64 -12.21 -1.56
C LEU A 180 -13.70 -11.67 -2.54
N VAL A 181 -14.97 -11.84 -2.21
CA VAL A 181 -16.09 -11.42 -3.05
C VAL A 181 -17.07 -10.59 -2.20
N PRO A 182 -17.26 -9.29 -2.48
CA PRO A 182 -18.37 -8.52 -1.93
C PRO A 182 -19.70 -9.17 -2.36
N THR A 183 -20.60 -9.41 -1.41
CA THR A 183 -21.81 -10.22 -1.61
C THR A 183 -23.10 -9.42 -1.63
N GLY A 184 -23.05 -8.12 -1.31
CA GLY A 184 -24.21 -7.25 -1.27
C GLY A 184 -23.83 -5.79 -1.02
N PRO A 185 -24.84 -4.90 -0.93
CA PRO A 185 -24.61 -3.49 -0.64
C PRO A 185 -24.15 -3.28 0.81
N ALA A 186 -23.59 -2.10 1.08
CA ALA A 186 -23.28 -1.64 2.43
C ALA A 186 -24.53 -1.64 3.34
N VAL A 187 -24.36 -2.06 4.58
CA VAL A 187 -25.39 -2.08 5.62
C VAL A 187 -24.97 -1.14 6.75
N GLY A 188 -25.79 -0.12 7.01
CA GLY A 188 -25.52 0.87 8.05
C GLY A 188 -24.64 2.03 7.57
N ALA A 189 -24.23 2.87 8.52
CA ALA A 189 -23.32 3.98 8.26
C ALA A 189 -21.86 3.51 8.41
N PRO A 190 -20.92 4.06 7.63
CA PRO A 190 -19.50 3.76 7.81
C PRO A 190 -18.98 4.10 9.20
N ASP A 191 -18.12 3.24 9.76
CA ASP A 191 -17.51 3.42 11.08
C ASP A 191 -16.31 4.38 11.03
N ILE A 192 -16.59 5.68 10.89
CA ILE A 192 -15.56 6.73 10.80
C ILE A 192 -14.81 6.89 12.14
N ASP A 193 -15.53 7.01 13.25
CA ASP A 193 -14.92 7.23 14.57
C ASP A 193 -14.06 6.03 15.00
N GLY A 194 -14.53 4.80 14.77
CA GLY A 194 -13.75 3.60 15.04
C GLY A 194 -12.51 3.46 14.14
N ALA A 195 -12.56 3.94 12.90
CA ALA A 195 -11.38 4.01 12.03
C ALA A 195 -10.34 5.01 12.56
N VAL A 196 -10.76 6.22 12.94
CA VAL A 196 -9.88 7.25 13.52
C VAL A 196 -9.22 6.73 14.81
N ALA A 197 -10.02 6.16 15.72
CA ALA A 197 -9.50 5.60 16.97
C ALA A 197 -8.51 4.45 16.72
N ALA A 198 -8.78 3.58 15.75
CA ALA A 198 -7.88 2.48 15.39
C ALA A 198 -6.55 2.99 14.81
N THR A 199 -6.56 4.02 13.97
CA THR A 199 -5.33 4.64 13.46
C THR A 199 -4.51 5.25 14.60
N ALA A 200 -5.14 6.02 15.50
CA ALA A 200 -4.47 6.61 16.65
C ALA A 200 -3.85 5.54 17.57
N ALA A 201 -4.57 4.45 17.83
CA ALA A 201 -4.09 3.33 18.62
C ALA A 201 -2.88 2.63 17.97
N ARG A 202 -2.88 2.42 16.65
CA ARG A 202 -1.75 1.80 15.94
C ARG A 202 -0.51 2.69 15.89
N LEU A 203 -0.67 4.01 15.87
CA LEU A 203 0.47 4.94 15.90
C LEU A 203 1.12 5.03 17.28
N THR A 204 0.34 4.89 18.36
CA THR A 204 0.79 5.15 19.73
C THR A 204 1.02 3.89 20.57
N GLY A 205 0.34 2.80 20.26
CA GLY A 205 0.33 1.56 21.01
C GLY A 205 0.96 0.38 20.27
N PRO A 206 0.95 -0.81 20.91
CA PRO A 206 1.40 -2.04 20.26
C PRO A 206 0.50 -2.42 19.08
N VAL A 207 1.10 -2.90 17.99
CA VAL A 207 0.41 -3.38 16.78
C VAL A 207 0.33 -4.89 16.77
N LEU A 208 1.43 -5.58 17.09
CA LEU A 208 1.54 -7.03 17.10
C LEU A 208 1.47 -7.64 18.51
N GLY A 209 1.58 -6.82 19.56
CA GLY A 209 1.56 -7.27 20.95
C GLY A 209 2.80 -8.07 21.34
N ASN A 210 3.96 -7.77 20.75
CA ASN A 210 5.21 -8.49 21.00
C ASN A 210 6.45 -7.61 20.77
N ARG A 211 7.65 -8.17 20.93
CA ARG A 211 8.92 -7.42 20.82
C ARG A 211 9.14 -6.67 19.50
N PHE A 212 8.41 -7.01 18.43
CA PHE A 212 8.52 -6.33 17.15
C PHE A 212 7.76 -5.00 17.10
N ASP A 213 6.95 -4.66 18.11
CA ASP A 213 6.23 -3.37 18.18
C ASP A 213 7.15 -2.15 18.11
N VAL A 214 8.43 -2.29 18.50
CA VAL A 214 9.46 -1.24 18.34
C VAL A 214 9.70 -0.80 16.89
N ASN A 215 9.17 -1.53 15.91
CA ASN A 215 9.25 -1.21 14.48
C ASN A 215 8.01 -0.50 13.96
N PHE A 216 6.97 -0.33 14.79
CA PHE A 216 5.67 0.17 14.36
C PHE A 216 5.34 1.54 14.96
N GLY A 217 4.44 2.26 14.29
CA GLY A 217 3.94 3.56 14.71
C GLY A 217 5.06 4.55 15.01
N PHE A 218 4.86 5.37 16.04
CA PHE A 218 5.83 6.35 16.50
C PHE A 218 7.15 5.71 16.95
N SER A 219 7.13 4.53 17.56
CA SER A 219 8.36 3.82 17.93
C SER A 219 9.20 3.42 16.71
N GLY A 220 8.54 3.00 15.62
CA GLY A 220 9.20 2.74 14.34
C GLY A 220 9.86 3.99 13.74
N MET A 221 9.18 5.14 13.83
CA MET A 221 9.71 6.44 13.37
C MET A 221 10.92 6.88 14.20
N GLU A 222 10.83 6.79 15.53
CA GLU A 222 11.94 7.05 16.45
C GLU A 222 13.15 6.15 16.14
N LYS A 223 12.88 4.87 15.89
CA LYS A 223 13.92 3.90 15.52
C LYS A 223 14.58 4.26 14.19
N LEU A 224 13.82 4.67 13.17
CA LEU A 224 14.38 5.12 11.90
C LEU A 224 15.30 6.33 12.12
N ALA A 225 14.82 7.36 12.81
CA ALA A 225 15.60 8.58 13.08
C ALA A 225 16.88 8.27 13.87
N ALA A 226 16.80 7.39 14.87
CA ALA A 226 17.96 6.95 15.64
C ALA A 226 18.98 6.20 14.77
N GLN A 227 18.54 5.32 13.87
CA GLN A 227 19.45 4.56 13.00
C GLN A 227 20.06 5.39 11.88
N LEU A 228 19.38 6.46 11.43
CA LEU A 228 19.96 7.45 10.51
C LEU A 228 21.12 8.21 11.18
N ARG A 229 20.99 8.53 12.48
CA ARG A 229 22.03 9.23 13.28
C ARG A 229 23.12 8.33 13.84
N ASP A 230 22.92 7.01 13.84
CA ASP A 230 23.85 6.08 14.47
C ASP A 230 25.12 5.89 13.63
N VAL A 231 26.24 6.44 14.12
CA VAL A 231 27.58 6.26 13.53
C VAL A 231 28.40 5.16 14.23
N ARG A 232 27.87 4.61 15.32
CA ARG A 232 28.62 3.80 16.30
C ARG A 232 28.33 2.32 16.24
N THR A 233 27.12 1.93 15.85
CA THR A 233 26.73 0.52 15.84
C THR A 233 26.49 -0.01 14.43
N ARG A 234 26.42 -1.33 14.31
CA ARG A 234 26.10 -2.01 13.05
C ARG A 234 24.70 -1.70 12.51
N THR A 235 23.79 -1.16 13.33
CA THR A 235 22.45 -0.81 12.87
C THR A 235 22.36 0.56 12.22
N GLY A 236 23.42 1.35 12.32
CA GLY A 236 23.54 2.65 11.70
C GLY A 236 23.55 2.61 10.17
N TRP A 237 22.90 3.58 9.56
CA TRP A 237 22.79 3.67 8.10
C TRP A 237 24.15 3.86 7.42
N GLU A 238 25.10 4.55 8.05
CA GLU A 238 26.47 4.67 7.53
C GLU A 238 27.16 3.33 7.33
N ARG A 239 26.87 2.34 8.17
CA ARG A 239 27.46 1.00 8.06
C ARG A 239 26.69 0.13 7.10
N ARG A 240 25.36 0.11 7.21
CA ARG A 240 24.50 -0.72 6.35
C ARG A 240 24.53 -0.28 4.89
N PHE A 241 24.51 1.03 4.67
CA PHE A 241 24.41 1.66 3.36
C PHE A 241 25.70 2.44 3.03
N GLY A 242 26.85 1.93 3.51
CA GLY A 242 28.15 2.59 3.34
C GLY A 242 28.84 2.33 2.00
N SER A 243 28.47 1.26 1.29
CA SER A 243 28.94 1.02 -0.08
C SER A 243 28.06 1.76 -1.10
N PRO A 244 28.59 2.15 -2.28
CA PRO A 244 27.80 2.80 -3.33
C PRO A 244 26.54 2.00 -3.74
N GLU A 245 26.66 0.68 -3.87
CA GLU A 245 25.56 -0.20 -4.23
C GLU A 245 24.47 -0.23 -3.14
N ALA A 246 24.86 -0.41 -1.88
CA ALA A 246 23.90 -0.43 -0.77
C ALA A 246 23.25 0.94 -0.58
N PHE A 247 24.03 2.02 -0.69
CA PHE A 247 23.52 3.39 -0.63
C PHE A 247 22.47 3.66 -1.71
N PHE A 248 22.77 3.29 -2.95
CA PHE A 248 21.82 3.41 -4.05
C PHE A 248 20.55 2.60 -3.80
N ALA A 249 20.69 1.33 -3.41
CA ALA A 249 19.55 0.46 -3.10
C ALA A 249 18.66 1.04 -1.98
N GLY A 250 19.26 1.46 -0.87
CA GLY A 250 18.55 2.01 0.29
C GLY A 250 17.83 3.32 -0.02
N THR A 251 18.49 4.25 -0.73
CA THR A 251 17.89 5.56 -1.07
C THR A 251 16.80 5.45 -2.13
N ARG A 252 16.93 4.57 -3.13
CA ARG A 252 15.83 4.25 -4.05
C ARG A 252 14.64 3.64 -3.31
N ARG A 253 14.92 2.70 -2.41
CA ARG A 253 13.88 2.00 -1.66
C ARG A 253 13.12 2.92 -0.70
N LEU A 254 13.78 3.92 -0.10
CA LEU A 254 13.11 4.98 0.68
C LEU A 254 12.02 5.68 -0.13
N HIS A 255 12.36 6.15 -1.32
CA HIS A 255 11.40 6.80 -2.20
C HIS A 255 10.26 5.85 -2.55
N THR A 256 10.58 4.63 -2.98
CA THR A 256 9.56 3.63 -3.33
C THR A 256 8.59 3.37 -2.18
N CYS A 257 9.09 3.17 -0.95
CA CYS A 257 8.24 2.88 0.21
C CYS A 257 7.41 4.08 0.72
N LEU A 258 7.81 5.33 0.43
CA LEU A 258 7.13 6.52 0.93
C LEU A 258 6.23 7.20 -0.11
N GLU A 259 6.41 6.88 -1.39
CA GLU A 259 5.70 7.54 -2.50
C GLU A 259 4.94 6.57 -3.43
N VAL A 260 5.24 5.27 -3.42
CA VAL A 260 4.77 4.35 -4.48
C VAL A 260 4.21 3.01 -3.96
N GLU A 261 5.02 2.24 -3.23
CA GLU A 261 4.73 0.85 -2.88
C GLU A 261 4.01 0.78 -1.53
N TRP A 262 2.79 0.24 -1.53
CA TRP A 262 1.91 0.13 -0.33
C TRP A 262 1.57 1.47 0.33
N THR A 263 1.65 2.57 -0.42
CA THR A 263 1.42 3.92 0.09
C THR A 263 0.90 4.82 -1.02
N ALA A 264 0.34 5.96 -0.64
CA ALA A 264 0.18 7.12 -1.52
C ALA A 264 1.32 8.11 -1.29
N PRO A 265 1.52 9.08 -2.21
CA PRO A 265 2.48 10.16 -2.04
C PRO A 265 2.41 10.86 -0.68
N GLY A 266 3.57 11.25 -0.14
CA GLY A 266 3.67 11.81 1.21
C GLY A 266 3.34 10.80 2.31
N ALA A 267 3.73 9.53 2.10
CA ALA A 267 3.54 8.44 3.06
C ALA A 267 2.06 8.25 3.47
N THR A 268 1.13 8.42 2.53
CA THR A 268 -0.35 8.33 2.72
C THR A 268 -0.97 9.43 3.60
N ARG A 269 -0.17 10.31 4.21
CA ARG A 269 -0.67 11.38 5.09
C ARG A 269 -1.62 12.36 4.40
N PRO A 270 -1.42 12.79 3.13
CA PRO A 270 -2.37 13.67 2.46
C PRO A 270 -3.76 13.05 2.31
N LEU A 271 -3.82 11.77 1.95
CA LEU A 271 -5.09 11.05 1.78
C LEU A 271 -5.80 10.87 3.12
N TYR A 272 -5.04 10.58 4.19
CA TYR A 272 -5.60 10.49 5.54
C TYR A 272 -6.04 11.85 6.10
N ALA A 273 -5.34 12.94 5.77
CA ALA A 273 -5.79 14.28 6.14
C ALA A 273 -7.14 14.63 5.50
N ASP A 274 -7.37 14.26 4.25
CA ASP A 274 -8.68 14.46 3.60
C ASP A 274 -9.77 13.62 4.26
N PHE A 275 -9.44 12.40 4.70
CA PHE A 275 -10.34 11.58 5.51
C PHE A 275 -10.68 12.25 6.85
N LEU A 276 -9.69 12.84 7.52
CA LEU A 276 -9.91 13.57 8.77
C LEU A 276 -10.77 14.82 8.58
N ASP A 277 -10.66 15.51 7.44
CA ASP A 277 -11.57 16.61 7.11
C ASP A 277 -13.01 16.10 6.96
N LEU A 278 -13.23 14.96 6.29
CA LEU A 278 -14.54 14.31 6.22
C LEU A 278 -15.06 13.90 7.61
N ALA A 279 -14.16 13.50 8.51
CA ALA A 279 -14.48 13.16 9.90
C ALA A 279 -14.68 14.40 10.81
N GLY A 280 -14.56 15.62 10.28
CA GLY A 280 -14.68 16.84 11.08
C GLY A 280 -13.52 17.03 12.06
N ARG A 281 -12.30 16.72 11.65
CA ARG A 281 -11.04 16.86 12.42
C ARG A 281 -9.99 17.72 11.68
N PRO A 282 -10.32 18.95 11.24
CA PRO A 282 -9.47 19.73 10.34
C PRO A 282 -8.12 20.17 10.94
N GLU A 283 -8.06 20.37 12.26
CA GLU A 283 -6.81 20.73 12.94
C GLU A 283 -5.78 19.59 12.91
N ALA A 284 -6.23 18.36 13.15
CA ALA A 284 -5.38 17.17 12.99
C ALA A 284 -5.01 16.93 11.52
N ALA A 285 -5.96 17.13 10.60
CA ALA A 285 -5.73 17.03 9.16
C ALA A 285 -4.60 17.95 8.69
N ALA A 286 -4.61 19.22 9.11
CA ALA A 286 -3.57 20.19 8.76
C ALA A 286 -2.18 19.72 9.21
N LEU A 287 -2.04 19.19 10.43
CA LEU A 287 -0.78 18.67 10.95
C LEU A 287 -0.28 17.44 10.17
N PHE A 288 -1.17 16.57 9.73
CA PHE A 288 -0.79 15.45 8.87
C PHE A 288 -0.37 15.91 7.46
N ARG A 289 -0.97 16.96 6.90
CA ARG A 289 -0.51 17.56 5.64
C ARG A 289 0.89 18.15 5.77
N ASP A 290 1.17 18.84 6.87
CA ASP A 290 2.52 19.34 7.15
C ASP A 290 3.53 18.20 7.30
N SER A 291 3.15 17.12 8.00
CA SER A 291 3.98 15.91 8.10
C SER A 291 4.25 15.28 6.73
N ALA A 292 3.25 15.25 5.85
CA ALA A 292 3.39 14.75 4.48
C ALA A 292 4.48 15.51 3.70
N GLY A 293 4.56 16.83 3.88
CA GLY A 293 5.60 17.65 3.27
C GLY A 293 7.01 17.20 3.66
N ASN A 294 7.23 16.86 4.93
CA ASN A 294 8.50 16.32 5.40
C ASN A 294 8.79 14.93 4.80
N TRP A 295 7.78 14.06 4.73
CA TRP A 295 7.94 12.72 4.14
C TRP A 295 8.29 12.78 2.65
N SER A 296 7.60 13.61 1.87
CA SER A 296 7.91 13.78 0.45
C SER A 296 9.26 14.47 0.23
N ARG A 297 9.64 15.42 1.08
CA ARG A 297 10.98 16.01 1.03
C ARG A 297 12.07 14.97 1.29
N LEU A 298 11.87 14.12 2.29
CA LEU A 298 12.77 13.01 2.63
C LEU A 298 12.90 12.04 1.44
N ALA A 299 11.78 11.62 0.87
CA ALA A 299 11.75 10.74 -0.29
C ALA A 299 12.46 11.34 -1.51
N GLU A 300 12.25 12.63 -1.78
CA GLU A 300 12.90 13.33 -2.89
C GLU A 300 14.40 13.50 -2.68
N LEU A 301 14.86 13.82 -1.48
CA LEU A 301 16.29 13.87 -1.15
C LEU A 301 16.97 12.52 -1.39
N ALA A 302 16.34 11.43 -0.93
CA ALA A 302 16.82 10.09 -1.18
C ALA A 302 16.81 9.76 -2.69
N ARG A 303 15.77 10.15 -3.43
CA ARG A 303 15.68 9.98 -4.89
C ARG A 303 16.68 10.86 -5.66
N ALA A 304 17.13 11.98 -5.12
CA ALA A 304 18.11 12.84 -5.76
C ALA A 304 19.55 12.45 -5.43
N ALA A 305 19.77 11.63 -4.39
CA ALA A 305 21.11 11.24 -3.96
C ALA A 305 21.87 10.45 -5.05
N ALA A 306 23.08 10.91 -5.36
CA ALA A 306 23.94 10.28 -6.35
C ALA A 306 24.60 9.00 -5.77
N PRO A 307 24.70 7.90 -6.54
CA PRO A 307 25.27 6.64 -6.04
C PRO A 307 26.71 6.77 -5.51
N ASP A 308 27.48 7.71 -6.06
CA ASP A 308 28.89 7.98 -5.77
C ASP A 308 29.09 9.08 -4.71
N THR A 309 28.02 9.52 -4.04
CA THR A 309 28.11 10.47 -2.91
C THR A 309 29.13 9.96 -1.89
N ASP A 310 30.10 10.81 -1.54
CA ASP A 310 31.18 10.47 -0.61
C ASP A 310 30.68 10.32 0.84
N ALA A 311 31.55 9.86 1.74
CA ALA A 311 31.14 9.60 3.12
C ALA A 311 30.61 10.86 3.86
N PRO A 312 31.25 12.05 3.76
CA PRO A 312 30.69 13.28 4.30
C PRO A 312 29.32 13.65 3.71
N GLY A 313 29.14 13.53 2.39
CA GLY A 313 27.87 13.81 1.73
C GLY A 313 26.76 12.86 2.18
N ARG A 314 27.06 11.56 2.35
CA ARG A 314 26.09 10.59 2.86
C ARG A 314 25.69 10.87 4.30
N ARG A 315 26.65 11.24 5.18
CA ARG A 315 26.36 11.66 6.55
C ARG A 315 25.44 12.88 6.57
N ALA A 316 25.76 13.92 5.81
CA ALA A 316 24.93 15.12 5.72
C ALA A 316 23.50 14.80 5.27
N LEU A 317 23.35 13.93 4.26
CA LEU A 317 22.04 13.44 3.83
C LEU A 317 21.32 12.73 5.00
N PHE A 318 21.96 11.76 5.65
CA PHE A 318 21.32 11.01 6.74
C PHE A 318 20.91 11.90 7.92
N ASP A 319 21.66 12.97 8.22
CA ASP A 319 21.25 13.96 9.22
C ASP A 319 20.01 14.74 8.79
N GLU A 320 19.94 15.18 7.52
CA GLU A 320 18.77 15.86 6.97
C GLU A 320 17.53 14.95 6.98
N LEU A 321 17.68 13.69 6.56
CA LEU A 321 16.58 12.71 6.61
C LEU A 321 16.11 12.50 8.06
N ALA A 322 17.03 12.39 9.03
CA ALA A 322 16.67 12.19 10.42
C ALA A 322 15.92 13.40 11.01
N ALA A 323 16.32 14.62 10.65
CA ALA A 323 15.63 15.84 11.06
C ALA A 323 14.20 15.91 10.50
N LEU A 324 14.01 15.49 9.24
CA LEU A 324 12.67 15.40 8.62
C LEU A 324 11.78 14.37 9.33
N VAL A 325 12.33 13.20 9.70
CA VAL A 325 11.59 12.19 10.49
C VAL A 325 11.19 12.75 11.85
N ASP A 326 12.08 13.44 12.57
CA ASP A 326 11.75 14.06 13.86
C ASP A 326 10.67 15.14 13.71
N GLY A 327 10.73 15.94 12.63
CA GLY A 327 9.71 16.93 12.29
C GLY A 327 8.34 16.31 12.06
N SER A 328 8.27 15.26 11.23
CA SER A 328 7.05 14.46 11.03
C SER A 328 6.54 13.87 12.35
N LEU A 329 7.42 13.27 13.16
CA LEU A 329 7.04 12.69 14.44
C LEU A 329 6.42 13.71 15.40
N ALA A 330 7.00 14.90 15.48
CA ALA A 330 6.47 15.96 16.35
C ALA A 330 5.09 16.45 15.89
N LEU A 331 4.89 16.59 14.58
CA LEU A 331 3.59 16.96 14.00
C LEU A 331 2.54 15.87 14.22
N GLU A 332 2.88 14.61 13.93
CA GLU A 332 1.94 13.49 14.05
C GLU A 332 1.55 13.20 15.50
N ARG A 333 2.46 13.39 16.47
CA ARG A 333 2.11 13.30 17.91
C ARG A 333 1.10 14.37 18.32
N ARG A 334 1.26 15.60 17.84
CA ARG A 334 0.30 16.69 18.09
C ARG A 334 -1.03 16.39 17.42
N ALA A 335 -1.02 15.86 16.20
CA ALA A 335 -2.22 15.51 15.47
C ALA A 335 -3.02 14.42 16.20
N VAL A 336 -2.35 13.35 16.65
CA VAL A 336 -3.01 12.26 17.38
C VAL A 336 -3.56 12.71 18.73
N ALA A 337 -2.95 13.70 19.41
CA ALA A 337 -3.49 14.26 20.64
C ALA A 337 -4.81 15.04 20.43
N LEU A 338 -5.19 15.34 19.19
CA LEU A 338 -6.45 16.01 18.82
C LEU A 338 -7.54 15.03 18.34
N LEU A 339 -7.24 13.73 18.24
CA LEU A 339 -8.16 12.68 17.75
C LEU A 339 -8.88 11.98 18.91
#